data_AF-A0A7Z2YFG3-F1
#
_entry.id   AF-A0A7Z2YFG3-F1
#
_cell.length_a   1.000
_cell.length_b   1.000
_cell.length_c   1.000
_cell.angle_alpha   90.00
_cell.angle_beta   90.00
_cell.angle_gamma   90.00
#
_symmetry.space_group_name_H-M   'P 1'
#
loop_
_entity.id
_entity.type
_entity.pdbx_description
1 polymer ?
#
loop_
_entity_poly.entity_id
_entity_poly.type
_entity_poly.pdbx_seq_one_letter_code
_entity_poly.pdbx_strand_id
1 'polypeptide(L)'
;MRCKYLTLAILTSISIVGCNESDKVDVVDGNYDIENIYWDLGSESLASTSIATAVSYYFDSDGHQLSTFWQQGDEIYFKTSKYSISLDGNSKSKGTLTFSSGGDEINCKFHVADQETLDLTECSNSDLDITAYKATTEREQELSTVAGEVIWAANPEISSIVEDSFKRLDPGNYPQDYCWEVGDEEGVKASSASAIHDPQYGMVWKLNKPLMRKRAEFARAEGEVNNYSAKDGDDIYIGWRWKISTEDASEITDEVTVFQWKSAAPHDQNYPLNMEYDGTLTLNAFGPSYDGSGWPSQRRTVLWRQQIPQDEWVDFVVRIKVDRADFGGIVQFWYNGEQQVLENTQFKEYQVKLSDDGKIAFHRTGDGQFVYPKWGVYNRASCNYDASTYFGDMRIGKTLQSVMPR
;
A
#
# COMPACT_ATOMS: atom_id res chain seq x y z
N MET A 1 24.88 1.24 10.14
CA MET A 1 24.94 2.69 10.46
C MET A 1 23.53 3.20 10.20
N ARG A 2 22.87 3.82 11.19
CA ARG A 2 21.41 3.99 11.22
C ARG A 2 20.96 5.17 10.37
N CYS A 3 20.07 4.91 9.42
CA CYS A 3 19.23 5.88 8.75
C CYS A 3 18.22 6.45 9.77
N LYS A 4 18.04 7.76 9.82
CA LYS A 4 17.11 8.47 10.72
C LYS A 4 16.38 9.53 9.90
N TYR A 5 15.07 9.41 9.65
CA TYR A 5 14.24 10.52 9.13
C TYR A 5 12.77 10.44 9.59
N LEU A 6 12.08 11.56 9.42
CA LEU A 6 11.10 12.18 10.30
C LEU A 6 10.08 12.99 9.48
N THR A 7 8.79 12.92 9.81
CA THR A 7 7.72 13.76 9.22
C THR A 7 6.70 14.20 10.28
N LEU A 8 6.27 15.47 10.26
CA LEU A 8 5.17 16.00 11.08
C LEU A 8 4.25 16.93 10.27
N ALA A 9 2.94 16.69 10.33
CA ALA A 9 1.85 17.68 10.29
C ALA A 9 0.54 17.02 10.77
N ILE A 10 -0.29 17.70 11.58
CA ILE A 10 -1.69 17.28 11.90
C ILE A 10 -2.58 18.53 12.12
N LEU A 11 -3.66 18.69 11.34
CA LEU A 11 -5.05 18.51 11.80
C LEU A 11 -6.04 18.43 10.63
N THR A 12 -6.94 17.45 10.78
CA THR A 12 -8.08 17.01 9.95
C THR A 12 -7.81 16.47 8.54
N SER A 13 -7.70 15.13 8.50
CA SER A 13 -8.15 14.22 7.43
C SER A 13 -7.87 14.64 5.98
N ILE A 14 -6.64 14.44 5.52
CA ILE A 14 -6.25 14.03 4.16
C ILE A 14 -4.82 13.47 4.27
N SER A 15 -4.59 12.26 3.74
CA SER A 15 -3.26 11.65 3.59
C SER A 15 -2.81 11.78 2.14
N ILE A 16 -1.59 12.27 1.90
CA ILE A 16 -0.95 12.22 0.57
C ILE A 16 0.52 11.79 0.75
N VAL A 17 0.95 10.82 -0.05
CA VAL A 17 2.33 10.33 -0.22
C VAL A 17 2.73 10.53 -1.68
N GLY A 18 3.98 10.93 -1.93
CA GLY A 18 4.60 10.84 -3.25
C GLY A 18 6.11 11.08 -3.18
N CYS A 19 6.90 10.07 -3.57
CA CYS A 19 8.27 10.24 -4.04
C CYS A 19 8.28 9.91 -5.54
N ASN A 20 8.92 10.74 -6.35
CA ASN A 20 9.18 10.44 -7.76
C ASN A 20 10.69 10.55 -8.00
N GLU A 21 11.33 9.42 -8.32
CA GLU A 21 12.70 9.38 -8.81
C GLU A 21 12.68 9.08 -10.32
N SER A 22 12.59 10.14 -11.12
CA SER A 22 13.26 10.15 -12.39
C SER A 22 13.58 11.58 -12.74
N ASP A 23 14.85 11.98 -12.58
CA ASP A 23 15.54 12.80 -13.57
C ASP A 23 17.05 12.82 -13.31
N LYS A 24 17.82 12.82 -14.39
CA LYS A 24 19.28 12.93 -14.34
C LYS A 24 19.65 14.35 -13.93
N VAL A 25 20.36 14.47 -12.82
CA VAL A 25 20.99 15.72 -12.38
C VAL A 25 22.23 15.96 -13.24
N ASP A 26 22.20 16.96 -14.12
CA ASP A 26 23.41 17.50 -14.74
C ASP A 26 24.03 18.54 -13.81
N VAL A 27 25.29 18.32 -13.42
CA VAL A 27 26.05 19.21 -12.54
C VAL A 27 26.93 20.12 -13.40
N VAL A 28 26.68 21.42 -13.37
CA VAL A 28 27.57 22.43 -13.96
C VAL A 28 27.92 23.46 -12.88
N ASP A 29 29.22 23.59 -12.57
CA ASP A 29 29.79 24.61 -11.68
C ASP A 29 29.21 24.71 -10.26
N GLY A 30 28.75 23.59 -9.68
CA GLY A 30 28.31 23.52 -8.28
C GLY A 30 26.91 24.08 -8.01
N ASN A 31 26.18 24.47 -9.05
CA ASN A 31 24.76 24.79 -9.00
C ASN A 31 23.94 23.58 -9.45
N TYR A 32 22.86 23.28 -8.73
CA TYR A 32 21.89 22.26 -9.11
C TYR A 32 20.69 22.95 -9.76
N ASP A 33 20.52 22.75 -11.07
CA ASP A 33 19.30 23.15 -11.77
C ASP A 33 18.37 21.93 -11.87
N ILE A 34 17.19 22.03 -11.28
CA ILE A 34 16.15 21.01 -11.34
C ILE A 34 15.04 21.56 -12.25
N GLU A 35 15.04 21.16 -13.52
CA GLU A 35 13.95 21.49 -14.46
C GLU A 35 12.81 20.48 -14.33
N ASN A 36 11.72 20.87 -13.67
CA ASN A 36 10.46 20.11 -13.69
C ASN A 36 9.54 20.58 -14.84
N ILE A 37 8.85 19.61 -15.44
CA ILE A 37 7.91 19.75 -16.56
C ILE A 37 6.72 20.66 -16.17
N TYR A 38 6.34 21.58 -17.06
CA TYR A 38 5.25 22.55 -16.90
C TYR A 38 3.85 21.90 -16.94
N TRP A 39 2.99 22.30 -16.01
CA TRP A 39 1.53 22.21 -16.16
C TRP A 39 0.94 23.62 -16.07
N ASP A 40 0.24 24.03 -17.11
CA ASP A 40 -0.44 25.33 -17.21
C ASP A 40 -1.80 25.25 -16.49
N LEU A 41 -1.92 25.92 -15.34
CA LEU A 41 -3.20 26.16 -14.68
C LEU A 41 -3.53 27.63 -14.84
N GLY A 42 -4.65 27.88 -15.52
CA GLY A 42 -5.10 29.19 -15.95
C GLY A 42 -5.16 30.24 -14.84
N SER A 43 -4.91 31.48 -15.24
CA SER A 43 -4.82 32.67 -14.41
C SER A 43 -6.12 32.97 -13.65
N GLU A 44 -6.14 32.74 -12.34
CA GLU A 44 -7.05 33.45 -11.43
C GLU A 44 -6.24 34.25 -10.41
N SER A 45 -6.49 35.56 -10.36
CA SER A 45 -5.82 36.49 -9.45
C SER A 45 -6.40 36.37 -8.05
N LEU A 46 -5.59 35.96 -7.07
CA LEU A 46 -5.97 36.00 -5.66
C LEU A 46 -5.30 37.20 -4.99
N ALA A 47 -6.13 38.18 -4.64
CA ALA A 47 -5.80 39.25 -3.71
C ALA A 47 -6.61 39.05 -2.43
N SER A 48 -6.04 38.45 -1.38
CA SER A 48 -6.47 38.70 0.00
C SER A 48 -5.45 38.21 1.04
N THR A 49 -5.40 38.92 2.16
CA THR A 49 -4.33 39.02 3.16
C THR A 49 -4.47 38.01 4.32
N SER A 50 -4.30 36.71 4.06
CA SER A 50 -4.23 35.70 5.13
C SER A 50 -3.04 34.77 4.89
N ILE A 51 -2.02 34.92 5.73
CA ILE A 51 -0.71 34.26 5.65
C ILE A 51 -0.77 32.94 6.42
N ALA A 52 -0.37 31.85 5.77
CA ALA A 52 0.21 30.68 6.41
C ALA A 52 1.09 29.95 5.39
N THR A 53 2.39 29.81 5.69
CA THR A 53 3.34 29.07 4.87
C THR A 53 4.11 28.14 5.80
N ALA A 54 3.88 26.83 5.71
CA ALA A 54 4.67 25.83 6.41
C ALA A 54 5.53 25.08 5.38
N VAL A 55 6.85 25.15 5.52
CA VAL A 55 7.80 24.41 4.67
C VAL A 55 8.43 23.31 5.52
N SER A 56 8.34 22.06 5.06
CA SER A 56 9.05 20.92 5.67
C SER A 56 10.23 20.49 4.81
N TYR A 57 11.28 19.96 5.43
CA TYR A 57 12.57 19.65 4.79
C TYR A 57 13.00 18.20 5.03
N TYR A 58 13.64 17.58 4.05
CA TYR A 58 14.28 16.26 4.16
C TYR A 58 15.70 16.31 3.57
N PHE A 59 16.62 15.58 4.20
CA PHE A 59 18.02 15.50 3.77
C PHE A 59 18.51 14.07 3.99
N ASP A 60 18.53 13.21 2.97
CA ASP A 60 19.13 11.87 3.14
C ASP A 60 20.68 11.90 3.09
N SER A 61 21.32 10.74 3.29
CA SER A 61 22.77 10.61 3.30
C SER A 61 23.44 10.68 1.93
N ASP A 62 22.70 10.62 0.84
CA ASP A 62 23.23 10.33 -0.50
C ASP A 62 22.74 11.26 -1.63
N GLY A 63 21.79 12.17 -1.38
CA GLY A 63 21.30 13.11 -2.39
C GLY A 63 19.93 13.69 -2.06
N HIS A 64 19.87 15.01 -1.94
CA HIS A 64 18.73 15.81 -1.48
C HIS A 64 17.43 15.62 -2.29
N GLN A 65 16.30 15.38 -1.60
CA GLN A 65 14.96 15.61 -2.14
C GLN A 65 14.18 16.59 -1.24
N LEU A 66 13.62 17.65 -1.83
CA LEU A 66 12.82 18.66 -1.13
C LEU A 66 11.34 18.49 -1.53
N SER A 67 10.42 18.71 -0.60
CA SER A 67 9.00 18.85 -0.91
C SER A 67 8.45 20.05 -0.16
N THR A 68 7.76 20.95 -0.85
CA THR A 68 7.13 22.14 -0.26
C THR A 68 5.62 22.08 -0.50
N PHE A 69 4.84 22.50 0.49
CA PHE A 69 3.40 22.69 0.33
C PHE A 69 2.99 24.00 0.99
N TRP A 70 1.82 24.50 0.60
CA TRP A 70 1.23 25.71 1.17
C TRP A 70 -0.13 25.38 1.75
N GLN A 71 -0.50 26.03 2.86
CA GLN A 71 -1.78 25.81 3.52
C GLN A 71 -2.44 27.15 3.81
N GLN A 72 -3.70 27.32 3.39
CA GLN A 72 -4.52 28.48 3.73
C GLN A 72 -5.79 28.00 4.42
N GLY A 73 -5.88 28.24 5.73
CA GLY A 73 -6.95 27.65 6.55
C GLY A 73 -6.82 26.12 6.60
N ASP A 74 -7.90 25.40 6.31
CA ASP A 74 -7.94 23.93 6.27
C ASP A 74 -7.58 23.35 4.89
N GLU A 75 -7.30 24.19 3.90
CA GLU A 75 -7.00 23.77 2.53
C GLU A 75 -5.50 23.78 2.25
N ILE A 76 -4.99 22.66 1.72
CA ILE A 76 -3.61 22.49 1.27
C ILE A 76 -3.57 22.68 -0.24
N TYR A 77 -2.74 23.62 -0.70
CA TYR A 77 -2.52 23.86 -2.12
C TYR A 77 -1.11 23.44 -2.52
N PHE A 78 -1.02 22.78 -3.66
CA PHE A 78 0.24 22.41 -4.29
C PHE A 78 0.52 23.42 -5.40
N LYS A 79 1.42 24.38 -5.15
CA LYS A 79 1.97 25.20 -6.22
C LYS A 79 3.41 24.76 -6.48
N THR A 80 3.69 24.36 -7.71
CA THR A 80 5.06 24.11 -8.17
C THR A 80 5.85 25.41 -8.08
N SER A 81 6.62 25.52 -6.99
CA SER A 81 7.60 26.58 -6.83
C SER A 81 8.92 26.02 -7.35
N LYS A 82 9.56 26.68 -8.33
CA LYS A 82 10.96 26.32 -8.61
C LYS A 82 11.77 26.79 -7.42
N TYR A 83 12.59 25.89 -6.90
CA TYR A 83 13.57 26.22 -5.88
C TYR A 83 14.96 25.83 -6.35
N SER A 84 15.94 26.61 -5.93
CA SER A 84 17.35 26.29 -6.07
C SER A 84 18.01 26.39 -4.70
N ILE A 85 18.97 25.50 -4.47
CA ILE A 85 19.81 25.49 -3.27
C ILE A 85 21.23 25.79 -3.73
N SER A 86 21.74 26.96 -3.35
CA SER A 86 23.15 27.28 -3.50
C SER A 86 23.82 27.16 -2.15
N LEU A 87 24.81 26.26 -2.04
CA LEU A 87 25.66 26.15 -0.87
C LEU A 87 26.76 27.21 -0.93
N ASP A 88 27.05 27.85 0.19
CA ASP A 88 28.23 28.72 0.27
C ASP A 88 29.46 27.81 0.16
N GLY A 89 30.29 27.99 -0.87
CA GLY A 89 31.31 27.04 -1.36
C GLY A 89 32.37 26.51 -0.39
N ASN A 90 32.28 26.78 0.92
CA ASN A 90 33.09 26.17 1.97
C ASN A 90 32.30 25.70 3.22
N SER A 91 30.97 25.84 3.26
CA SER A 91 30.14 25.47 4.41
C SER A 91 28.98 24.58 3.97
N LYS A 92 28.94 23.33 4.47
CA LYS A 92 27.79 22.43 4.32
C LYS A 92 26.57 22.87 5.14
N SER A 93 26.68 23.94 5.92
CA SER A 93 25.68 24.36 6.90
C SER A 93 25.07 25.73 6.59
N LYS A 94 25.34 26.31 5.42
CA LYS A 94 24.78 27.61 5.01
C LYS A 94 24.47 27.60 3.52
N GLY A 95 23.35 28.20 3.15
CA GLY A 95 22.99 28.36 1.76
C GLY A 95 21.83 29.32 1.57
N THR A 96 21.42 29.47 0.33
CA THR A 96 20.23 30.23 -0.05
C THR A 96 19.21 29.29 -0.66
N LEU A 97 17.97 29.41 -0.20
CA LEU A 97 16.79 28.77 -0.75
C LEU A 97 15.99 29.85 -1.48
N THR A 98 15.90 29.74 -2.80
CA THR A 98 15.11 30.66 -3.62
C THR A 98 13.75 30.05 -3.89
N PHE A 99 12.67 30.79 -3.67
CA PHE A 99 11.31 30.40 -4.04
C PHE A 99 10.84 31.31 -5.17
N SER A 100 10.41 30.75 -6.31
CA SER A 100 9.85 31.53 -7.41
C SER A 100 8.37 31.23 -7.64
N SER A 101 7.54 32.27 -7.73
CA SER A 101 6.11 32.15 -7.99
C SER A 101 5.63 33.39 -8.74
N GLY A 102 5.04 33.21 -9.93
CA GLY A 102 4.45 34.31 -10.70
C GLY A 102 5.46 35.37 -11.21
N GLY A 103 6.76 35.06 -11.24
CA GLY A 103 7.82 35.98 -11.65
C GLY A 103 8.53 36.69 -10.49
N ASP A 104 8.03 36.57 -9.26
CA ASP A 104 8.70 37.06 -8.06
C ASP A 104 9.58 35.97 -7.45
N GLU A 105 10.78 36.35 -6.98
CA GLU A 105 11.72 35.48 -6.29
C GLU A 105 11.89 35.90 -4.83
N ILE A 106 11.69 34.96 -3.91
CA ILE A 106 11.97 35.12 -2.48
C ILE A 106 13.22 34.32 -2.17
N ASN A 107 14.30 35.01 -1.85
CA ASN A 107 15.54 34.39 -1.43
C ASN A 107 15.59 34.34 0.10
N CYS A 108 15.68 33.15 0.66
CA CYS A 108 15.82 32.89 2.09
C CYS A 108 17.20 32.30 2.37
N LYS A 109 18.02 32.98 3.16
CA LYS A 109 19.24 32.36 3.67
C LYS A 109 18.88 31.38 4.78
N PHE A 110 19.52 30.22 4.73
CA PHE A 110 19.41 29.21 5.77
C PHE A 110 20.74 28.95 6.45
N HIS A 111 20.65 28.59 7.71
CA HIS A 111 21.75 28.06 8.50
C HIS A 111 21.32 26.72 9.11
N VAL A 112 22.04 25.65 8.79
CA VAL A 112 21.90 24.36 9.47
C VAL A 112 22.63 24.47 10.80
N ALA A 113 21.90 24.72 11.88
CA ALA A 113 22.49 24.92 13.21
C ALA A 113 23.05 23.62 13.80
N ASP A 114 22.43 22.48 13.48
CA ASP A 114 22.86 21.12 13.78
C ASP A 114 22.22 20.11 12.80
N GLN A 115 22.49 18.81 12.96
CA GLN A 115 21.96 17.75 12.07
C GLN A 115 20.42 17.68 12.02
N GLU A 116 19.70 18.41 12.86
CA GLU A 116 18.26 18.30 13.05
C GLU A 116 17.54 19.67 12.89
N THR A 117 18.25 20.77 12.65
CA THR A 117 17.69 22.13 12.66
C THR A 117 18.13 22.98 11.47
N LEU A 118 17.17 23.33 10.61
CA LEU A 118 17.31 24.37 9.58
C LEU A 118 16.75 25.70 10.10
N ASP A 119 17.60 26.70 10.28
CA ASP A 119 17.22 28.04 10.72
C ASP A 119 17.18 28.99 9.52
N LEU A 120 16.01 29.55 9.21
CA LEU A 120 15.84 30.53 8.13
C LEU A 120 15.95 31.93 8.71
N THR A 121 17.10 32.57 8.50
CA THR A 121 17.45 33.78 9.26
C THR A 121 17.24 35.08 8.47
N GLU A 122 17.18 35.02 7.13
CA GLU A 122 17.08 36.22 6.28
C GLU A 122 16.31 35.93 4.98
N CYS A 123 15.00 36.18 4.96
CA CYS A 123 14.19 36.11 3.74
C CYS A 123 13.94 37.51 3.14
N SER A 124 14.13 37.63 1.83
CA SER A 124 13.91 38.85 1.06
C SER A 124 12.42 39.09 0.75
N ASN A 125 11.63 39.25 1.81
CA ASN A 125 10.34 39.94 1.89
C ASN A 125 9.83 39.67 3.31
N SER A 126 9.88 40.67 4.18
CA SER A 126 9.74 40.51 5.64
C SER A 126 8.34 40.16 6.14
N ASP A 127 7.36 40.02 5.24
CA ASP A 127 5.95 39.79 5.60
C ASP A 127 5.58 38.29 5.62
N LEU A 128 6.54 37.40 5.35
CA LEU A 128 6.39 35.96 5.53
C LEU A 128 6.82 35.54 6.94
N ASP A 129 5.83 35.23 7.78
CA ASP A 129 6.06 34.65 9.09
C ASP A 129 6.40 33.15 8.93
N ILE A 130 7.69 32.85 8.82
CA ILE A 130 8.19 31.49 8.64
C ILE A 130 8.35 30.86 10.02
N THR A 131 7.40 30.01 10.40
CA THR A 131 7.52 29.19 11.60
C THR A 131 8.23 27.89 11.25
N ALA A 132 9.51 27.76 11.59
CA ALA A 132 10.22 26.50 11.50
C ALA A 132 9.72 25.56 12.63
N TYR A 133 8.99 24.51 12.27
CA TYR A 133 8.56 23.51 13.24
C TYR A 133 9.70 22.52 13.49
N LYS A 134 10.21 22.53 14.73
CA LYS A 134 11.08 21.47 15.22
C LYS A 134 10.24 20.21 15.34
N ALA A 135 10.51 19.19 14.54
CA ALA A 135 9.90 17.91 14.85
C ALA A 135 10.51 17.40 16.15
N THR A 136 9.65 17.05 17.09
CA THR A 136 10.09 16.61 18.40
C THR A 136 10.67 15.20 18.27
N THR A 137 11.74 14.93 19.02
CA THR A 137 12.38 13.60 19.13
C THR A 137 11.37 12.50 19.48
N GLU A 138 10.25 12.87 20.10
CA GLU A 138 9.12 12.01 20.43
C GLU A 138 8.40 11.45 19.19
N ARG A 139 8.19 12.25 18.14
CA ARG A 139 7.50 11.80 16.93
C ARG A 139 8.38 10.91 16.06
N GLU A 140 9.69 11.19 16.00
CA GLU A 140 10.67 10.28 15.38
C GLU A 140 10.66 8.92 16.07
N GLN A 141 10.65 8.94 17.40
CA GLN A 141 10.62 7.73 18.20
C GLN A 141 9.32 6.96 17.96
N GLU A 142 8.17 7.64 17.89
CA GLU A 142 6.89 7.03 17.57
C GLU A 142 6.87 6.40 16.17
N LEU A 143 7.34 7.13 15.14
CA LEU A 143 7.42 6.60 13.76
C LEU A 143 8.40 5.44 13.65
N SER A 144 9.54 5.50 14.35
CA SER A 144 10.50 4.40 14.43
C SER A 144 9.92 3.19 15.16
N THR A 145 9.11 3.40 16.20
CA THR A 145 8.40 2.31 16.90
C THR A 145 7.39 1.66 15.97
N VAL A 146 6.55 2.44 15.27
CA VAL A 146 5.57 1.94 14.31
C VAL A 146 6.24 1.19 13.15
N ALA A 147 7.35 1.71 12.61
CA ALA A 147 8.12 1.02 11.58
C ALA A 147 8.73 -0.29 12.08
N GLY A 148 9.18 -0.33 13.35
CA GLY A 148 9.68 -1.54 14.01
C GLY A 148 8.61 -2.61 14.27
N GLU A 149 7.33 -2.28 14.11
CA GLU A 149 6.21 -3.22 14.22
C GLU A 149 5.83 -3.86 12.87
N VAL A 150 6.40 -3.40 11.75
CA VAL A 150 6.33 -4.08 10.46
C VAL A 150 7.29 -5.27 10.49
N ILE A 151 6.76 -6.46 10.27
CA ILE A 151 7.53 -7.72 10.30
C ILE A 151 7.75 -8.31 8.91
N TRP A 152 7.02 -7.81 7.90
CA TRP A 152 7.22 -8.13 6.49
C TRP A 152 6.61 -7.04 5.61
N ALA A 153 7.22 -6.77 4.46
CA ALA A 153 6.67 -5.88 3.44
C ALA A 153 7.09 -6.33 2.03
N ALA A 154 6.33 -5.93 1.02
CA ALA A 154 6.68 -6.11 -0.39
C ALA A 154 6.59 -4.78 -1.14
N ASN A 155 7.61 -3.94 -0.99
CA ASN A 155 7.70 -2.65 -1.69
C ASN A 155 8.47 -2.81 -3.03
N PRO A 156 7.80 -2.64 -4.18
CA PRO A 156 8.43 -2.73 -5.50
C PRO A 156 9.44 -1.61 -5.81
N GLU A 157 9.46 -0.52 -5.04
CA GLU A 157 10.52 0.50 -5.10
C GLU A 157 11.85 -0.02 -4.54
N ILE A 158 11.79 -0.92 -3.55
CA ILE A 158 12.97 -1.52 -2.92
C ILE A 158 13.46 -2.71 -3.74
N SER A 159 12.54 -3.57 -4.17
CA SER A 159 12.86 -4.69 -5.06
C SER A 159 11.67 -5.08 -5.93
N SER A 160 11.92 -5.13 -7.24
CA SER A 160 10.98 -5.65 -8.24
C SER A 160 11.10 -7.17 -8.45
N ILE A 161 11.93 -7.86 -7.68
CA ILE A 161 12.10 -9.32 -7.75
C ILE A 161 11.06 -9.96 -6.83
N VAL A 162 10.20 -10.82 -7.38
CA VAL A 162 9.09 -11.45 -6.64
C VAL A 162 9.63 -12.26 -5.46
N GLU A 163 10.70 -13.04 -5.70
CA GLU A 163 11.30 -13.95 -4.74
C GLU A 163 11.94 -13.24 -3.55
N ASP A 164 12.22 -11.93 -3.63
CA ASP A 164 12.75 -11.18 -2.48
C ASP A 164 11.71 -11.03 -1.37
N SER A 165 10.42 -10.92 -1.71
CA SER A 165 9.35 -10.72 -0.73
C SER A 165 8.38 -11.88 -0.63
N PHE A 166 8.20 -12.64 -1.71
CA PHE A 166 7.27 -13.76 -1.77
C PHE A 166 8.01 -15.07 -1.97
N LYS A 167 7.40 -16.19 -1.57
CA LYS A 167 8.04 -17.49 -1.83
C LYS A 167 8.17 -17.78 -3.32
N ARG A 168 7.18 -17.32 -4.09
CA ARG A 168 7.07 -17.46 -5.55
C ARG A 168 5.85 -16.70 -6.08
N LEU A 169 5.85 -16.49 -7.39
CA LEU A 169 4.63 -16.36 -8.19
C LEU A 169 4.02 -17.76 -8.43
N ASP A 170 2.73 -17.93 -8.23
CA ASP A 170 1.95 -19.11 -8.63
C ASP A 170 1.27 -18.82 -9.99
N PRO A 171 1.86 -19.23 -11.13
CA PRO A 171 1.26 -19.06 -12.46
C PRO A 171 0.22 -20.13 -12.82
N GLY A 172 0.00 -21.08 -11.90
CA GLY A 172 -0.80 -22.29 -12.12
C GLY A 172 0.01 -23.48 -12.64
N ASN A 173 -0.39 -24.68 -12.23
CA ASN A 173 0.18 -25.94 -12.69
C ASN A 173 -0.60 -26.49 -13.89
N TYR A 174 0.11 -26.90 -14.93
CA TYR A 174 -0.50 -27.60 -16.05
C TYR A 174 -0.79 -29.07 -15.72
N PRO A 175 -1.90 -29.65 -16.21
CA PRO A 175 -3.02 -29.00 -16.92
C PRO A 175 -4.09 -28.41 -15.99
N GLN A 176 -4.01 -28.66 -14.67
CA GLN A 176 -5.13 -28.43 -13.75
C GLN A 176 -5.54 -26.94 -13.65
N ASP A 177 -4.60 -26.02 -13.77
CA ASP A 177 -4.82 -24.57 -13.67
C ASP A 177 -5.00 -23.89 -15.05
N TYR A 178 -5.26 -24.67 -16.10
CA TYR A 178 -5.62 -24.20 -17.45
C TYR A 178 -7.08 -24.55 -17.75
N CYS A 179 -7.72 -23.78 -18.65
CA CYS A 179 -9.12 -23.98 -19.00
C CYS A 179 -9.37 -24.93 -20.19
N TRP A 180 -8.34 -25.62 -20.70
CA TRP A 180 -8.46 -26.60 -21.80
C TRP A 180 -7.79 -27.95 -21.50
N GLU A 181 -8.00 -28.91 -22.43
CA GLU A 181 -7.44 -30.26 -22.41
C GLU A 181 -5.93 -30.26 -22.73
N VAL A 182 -5.30 -31.42 -22.58
CA VAL A 182 -3.86 -31.59 -22.82
C VAL A 182 -3.54 -31.35 -24.30
N GLY A 183 -2.72 -30.34 -24.61
CA GLY A 183 -2.21 -30.03 -25.96
C GLY A 183 -2.42 -28.61 -26.46
N ASP A 184 -3.22 -27.78 -25.78
CA ASP A 184 -3.51 -26.39 -26.18
C ASP A 184 -2.59 -25.35 -25.52
N GLU A 185 -1.44 -25.75 -24.99
CA GLU A 185 -0.48 -24.83 -24.37
C GLU A 185 0.22 -23.87 -25.36
N GLU A 186 0.27 -24.24 -26.64
CA GLU A 186 0.99 -23.47 -27.66
C GLU A 186 0.26 -22.15 -27.93
N GLY A 187 0.88 -21.05 -27.51
CA GLY A 187 0.34 -19.69 -27.68
C GLY A 187 -0.39 -19.11 -26.46
N VAL A 188 -0.60 -19.89 -25.39
CA VAL A 188 -1.21 -19.36 -24.16
C VAL A 188 -0.18 -18.61 -23.32
N LYS A 189 -0.31 -17.28 -23.26
CA LYS A 189 0.55 -16.40 -22.45
C LYS A 189 0.61 -16.88 -20.99
N ALA A 190 1.81 -16.84 -20.42
CA ALA A 190 2.02 -17.15 -19.00
C ALA A 190 1.52 -16.00 -18.12
N SER A 191 1.00 -16.34 -16.95
CA SER A 191 0.77 -15.37 -15.88
C SER A 191 2.09 -14.70 -15.49
N SER A 192 2.04 -13.41 -15.19
CA SER A 192 3.24 -12.60 -14.94
C SER A 192 3.05 -11.67 -13.76
N ALA A 193 4.17 -11.22 -13.20
CA ALA A 193 4.24 -10.17 -12.20
C ALA A 193 5.33 -9.18 -12.59
N SER A 194 5.07 -7.89 -12.40
CA SER A 194 6.03 -6.82 -12.64
C SER A 194 5.80 -5.66 -11.69
N ALA A 195 6.85 -4.86 -11.45
CA ALA A 195 6.71 -3.55 -10.84
C ALA A 195 6.39 -2.52 -11.93
N ILE A 196 5.40 -1.65 -11.69
CA ILE A 196 5.03 -0.56 -12.60
C ILE A 196 4.86 0.74 -11.81
N HIS A 197 4.97 1.88 -12.48
CA HIS A 197 4.67 3.18 -11.89
C HIS A 197 3.18 3.51 -12.04
N ASP A 198 2.45 3.59 -10.93
CA ASP A 198 1.10 4.14 -10.84
C ASP A 198 1.18 5.65 -10.56
N PRO A 199 0.41 6.49 -11.27
CA PRO A 199 0.52 7.94 -11.15
C PRO A 199 0.13 8.47 -9.76
N GLN A 200 -0.68 7.74 -8.99
CA GLN A 200 -1.15 8.16 -7.68
C GLN A 200 -0.26 7.63 -6.55
N TYR A 201 0.33 6.45 -6.72
CA TYR A 201 0.96 5.71 -5.61
C TYR A 201 2.41 5.29 -5.87
N GLY A 202 3.04 5.81 -6.92
CA GLY A 202 4.42 5.46 -7.24
C GLY A 202 4.53 4.02 -7.71
N MET A 203 5.59 3.30 -7.33
CA MET A 203 5.74 1.92 -7.79
C MET A 203 4.74 0.98 -7.09
N VAL A 204 4.04 0.18 -7.89
CA VAL A 204 3.11 -0.87 -7.43
C VAL A 204 3.40 -2.18 -8.14
N TRP A 205 3.00 -3.30 -7.54
CA TRP A 205 3.01 -4.59 -8.21
C TRP A 205 1.82 -4.67 -9.15
N LYS A 206 2.05 -5.17 -10.37
CA LYS A 206 1.01 -5.61 -11.31
C LYS A 206 1.15 -7.13 -11.47
N LEU A 207 0.08 -7.89 -11.22
CA LEU A 207 -0.03 -9.28 -11.66
C LEU A 207 -1.00 -9.33 -12.82
N ASN A 208 -0.62 -10.03 -13.88
CA ASN A 208 -1.49 -10.30 -15.00
C ASN A 208 -1.81 -11.80 -15.06
N LYS A 209 -3.11 -12.10 -15.12
CA LYS A 209 -3.66 -13.42 -15.41
C LYS A 209 -4.30 -13.39 -16.81
N PRO A 210 -3.57 -13.83 -17.84
CA PRO A 210 -4.09 -13.87 -19.20
C PRO A 210 -5.40 -14.66 -19.32
N LEU A 211 -6.08 -14.48 -20.47
CA LEU A 211 -7.09 -15.43 -20.92
C LEU A 211 -6.56 -16.86 -20.87
N MET A 212 -7.46 -17.82 -20.67
CA MET A 212 -7.16 -19.26 -20.60
C MET A 212 -6.33 -19.71 -19.39
N ARG A 213 -5.93 -18.79 -18.51
CA ARG A 213 -5.29 -19.07 -17.21
C ARG A 213 -6.30 -18.95 -16.07
N LYS A 214 -6.20 -19.88 -15.12
CA LYS A 214 -6.99 -19.81 -13.87
C LYS A 214 -6.34 -18.95 -12.79
N ARG A 215 -5.03 -18.70 -12.83
CA ARG A 215 -4.30 -18.10 -11.69
C ARG A 215 -3.15 -17.19 -12.09
N ALA A 216 -3.01 -16.06 -11.38
CA ALA A 216 -1.76 -15.35 -11.15
C ALA A 216 -1.76 -14.88 -9.70
N GLU A 217 -0.97 -15.49 -8.81
CA GLU A 217 -0.96 -15.13 -7.38
C GLU A 217 0.45 -15.07 -6.79
N PHE A 218 0.75 -14.04 -6.02
CA PHE A 218 1.85 -14.10 -5.06
C PHE A 218 1.50 -15.09 -3.96
N ALA A 219 2.43 -16.00 -3.65
CA ALA A 219 2.23 -17.05 -2.67
C ALA A 219 3.22 -16.92 -1.52
N ARG A 220 2.68 -16.80 -0.30
CA ARG A 220 3.41 -16.73 0.97
C ARG A 220 4.29 -15.50 1.10
N ALA A 221 4.33 -14.96 2.31
CA ALA A 221 5.24 -13.89 2.71
C ALA A 221 6.66 -14.42 3.03
N GLU A 222 7.17 -15.42 2.31
CA GLU A 222 8.42 -16.14 2.62
C GLU A 222 9.47 -15.94 1.51
N GLY A 223 9.87 -14.69 1.28
CA GLY A 223 10.91 -14.33 0.31
C GLY A 223 12.33 -14.49 0.85
N GLU A 224 13.31 -14.23 -0.02
CA GLU A 224 14.74 -14.31 0.31
C GLU A 224 15.22 -13.13 1.17
N VAL A 225 14.62 -11.96 1.00
CA VAL A 225 14.95 -10.73 1.72
C VAL A 225 13.95 -10.45 2.84
N ASN A 226 12.66 -10.47 2.51
CA ASN A 226 11.56 -10.29 3.45
C ASN A 226 10.87 -11.63 3.70
N ASN A 227 10.90 -12.09 4.95
CA ASN A 227 10.37 -13.40 5.31
C ASN A 227 9.54 -13.37 6.60
N TYR A 228 8.30 -13.82 6.49
CA TYR A 228 7.38 -14.09 7.57
C TYR A 228 6.56 -15.36 7.29
N SER A 229 6.65 -16.31 8.21
CA SER A 229 5.83 -17.53 8.24
C SER A 229 4.91 -17.46 9.45
N ALA A 230 3.60 -17.45 9.22
CA ALA A 230 2.61 -17.39 10.29
C ALA A 230 2.62 -18.67 11.15
N LYS A 231 2.41 -18.49 12.45
CA LYS A 231 2.41 -19.56 13.44
C LYS A 231 1.15 -19.53 14.28
N ASP A 232 0.79 -20.68 14.84
CA ASP A 232 -0.30 -20.75 15.81
C ASP A 232 -0.04 -19.79 16.98
N GLY A 233 -1.05 -19.01 17.34
CA GLY A 233 -0.97 -17.98 18.37
C GLY A 233 -0.51 -16.61 17.89
N ASP A 234 -0.03 -16.47 16.64
CA ASP A 234 0.28 -15.16 16.07
C ASP A 234 -0.98 -14.27 16.05
N ASP A 235 -0.80 -12.99 16.31
CA ASP A 235 -1.83 -11.95 16.23
C ASP A 235 -1.24 -10.82 15.39
N ILE A 236 -1.65 -10.76 14.13
CA ILE A 236 -1.04 -9.93 13.10
C ILE A 236 -2.09 -9.10 12.39
N TYR A 237 -1.61 -8.02 11.78
CA TYR A 237 -2.35 -7.21 10.82
C TYR A 237 -1.69 -7.37 9.46
N ILE A 238 -2.50 -7.54 8.42
CA ILE A 238 -2.08 -7.65 7.03
C ILE A 238 -2.74 -6.50 6.29
N GLY A 239 -1.95 -5.56 5.80
CA GLY A 239 -2.42 -4.37 5.09
C GLY A 239 -1.92 -4.35 3.64
N TRP A 240 -2.77 -3.88 2.72
CA TRP A 240 -2.39 -3.64 1.33
C TRP A 240 -3.41 -2.73 0.64
N ARG A 241 -2.95 -2.08 -0.42
CA ARG A 241 -3.75 -1.35 -1.39
C ARG A 241 -4.02 -2.23 -2.61
N TRP A 242 -5.20 -2.14 -3.20
CA TRP A 242 -5.65 -3.03 -4.27
C TRP A 242 -6.50 -2.32 -5.33
N LYS A 243 -6.33 -2.75 -6.58
CA LYS A 243 -7.14 -2.38 -7.75
C LYS A 243 -7.20 -3.57 -8.70
N ILE A 244 -8.30 -3.74 -9.44
CA ILE A 244 -8.42 -4.75 -10.51
C ILE A 244 -8.95 -4.13 -11.80
N SER A 245 -8.50 -4.67 -12.92
CA SER A 245 -8.83 -4.24 -14.28
C SER A 245 -8.86 -5.43 -15.22
N THR A 246 -9.48 -5.26 -16.37
CA THR A 246 -9.38 -6.18 -17.52
C THR A 246 -8.73 -5.46 -18.69
N GLU A 247 -7.93 -6.18 -19.49
CA GLU A 247 -7.20 -5.57 -20.61
C GLU A 247 -8.14 -5.01 -21.69
N ASP A 248 -9.31 -5.63 -21.87
CA ASP A 248 -10.33 -5.24 -22.84
C ASP A 248 -11.46 -4.39 -22.24
N ALA A 249 -11.30 -3.93 -20.99
CA ALA A 249 -12.32 -3.21 -20.21
C ALA A 249 -13.66 -3.96 -20.05
N SER A 250 -13.67 -5.30 -20.23
CA SER A 250 -14.82 -6.13 -19.88
C SER A 250 -15.12 -6.09 -18.39
N GLU A 251 -16.40 -6.16 -18.03
CA GLU A 251 -16.82 -6.30 -16.63
C GLU A 251 -16.53 -7.73 -16.15
N ILE A 252 -15.88 -7.87 -14.99
CA ILE A 252 -15.76 -9.16 -14.31
C ILE A 252 -17.09 -9.48 -13.65
N THR A 253 -17.83 -10.44 -14.21
CA THR A 253 -19.15 -10.88 -13.68
C THR A 253 -19.13 -12.25 -13.02
N ASP A 254 -17.99 -12.94 -13.03
CA ASP A 254 -17.78 -14.20 -12.31
C ASP A 254 -16.84 -14.00 -11.13
N GLU A 255 -17.05 -14.78 -10.07
CA GLU A 255 -16.27 -14.75 -8.84
C GLU A 255 -14.76 -15.01 -9.09
N VAL A 256 -13.95 -14.00 -8.81
CA VAL A 256 -12.47 -14.04 -8.83
C VAL A 256 -11.96 -13.91 -7.41
N THR A 257 -11.22 -14.88 -6.91
CA THR A 257 -10.53 -14.77 -5.63
C THR A 257 -9.31 -13.85 -5.77
N VAL A 258 -9.25 -12.80 -4.94
CA VAL A 258 -8.22 -11.75 -4.99
C VAL A 258 -7.25 -11.74 -3.81
N PHE A 259 -7.68 -12.32 -2.69
CA PHE A 259 -6.87 -12.58 -1.52
C PHE A 259 -7.28 -13.90 -0.87
N GLN A 260 -6.32 -14.65 -0.32
CA GLN A 260 -6.59 -15.88 0.44
C GLN A 260 -5.72 -15.94 1.68
N TRP A 261 -6.33 -16.22 2.82
CA TRP A 261 -5.63 -16.86 3.93
C TRP A 261 -5.73 -18.37 3.73
N LYS A 262 -4.65 -18.98 3.26
CA LYS A 262 -4.64 -20.34 2.71
C LYS A 262 -4.02 -21.32 3.70
N SER A 263 -4.63 -22.50 3.85
CA SER A 263 -4.04 -23.62 4.60
C SER A 263 -3.20 -24.52 3.69
N ALA A 264 -2.04 -24.95 4.18
CA ALA A 264 -1.26 -26.03 3.59
C ALA A 264 -1.87 -27.39 3.96
N ALA A 265 -1.99 -28.30 2.98
CA ALA A 265 -2.54 -29.63 3.19
C ALA A 265 -1.65 -30.52 4.09
N PRO A 266 -2.22 -31.54 4.75
CA PRO A 266 -3.66 -31.81 4.90
C PRO A 266 -4.36 -30.72 5.73
N HIS A 267 -5.63 -30.43 5.48
CA HIS A 267 -6.41 -29.38 6.15
C HIS A 267 -7.91 -29.73 6.17
N ASP A 268 -8.66 -29.20 7.13
CA ASP A 268 -10.13 -29.26 7.19
C ASP A 268 -10.78 -28.05 6.49
N GLN A 269 -10.03 -26.95 6.32
CA GLN A 269 -10.35 -25.71 5.64
C GLN A 269 -9.29 -25.45 4.59
N ASN A 270 -9.65 -25.48 3.31
CA ASN A 270 -8.70 -25.15 2.24
C ASN A 270 -8.20 -23.71 2.38
N TYR A 271 -9.07 -22.79 2.77
CA TYR A 271 -8.73 -21.42 3.14
C TYR A 271 -9.68 -21.03 4.27
N PRO A 272 -9.19 -20.59 5.45
CA PRO A 272 -10.09 -20.07 6.48
C PRO A 272 -10.79 -18.78 6.05
N LEU A 273 -10.09 -17.92 5.30
CA LEU A 273 -10.60 -16.66 4.78
C LEU A 273 -10.23 -16.47 3.31
N ASN A 274 -11.08 -15.80 2.56
CA ASN A 274 -10.71 -15.24 1.26
C ASN A 274 -11.44 -13.92 0.99
N MET A 275 -10.99 -13.21 -0.05
CA MET A 275 -11.78 -12.16 -0.68
C MET A 275 -12.05 -12.52 -2.13
N GLU A 276 -13.28 -12.27 -2.57
CA GLU A 276 -13.78 -12.59 -3.91
C GLU A 276 -14.41 -11.37 -4.56
N TYR A 277 -14.18 -11.18 -5.87
CA TYR A 277 -14.65 -10.05 -6.67
C TYR A 277 -15.43 -10.52 -7.89
N ASP A 278 -16.62 -9.96 -8.09
CA ASP A 278 -17.50 -10.14 -9.27
C ASP A 278 -18.17 -8.83 -9.70
N GLY A 279 -17.51 -7.70 -9.43
CA GLY A 279 -18.11 -6.35 -9.39
C GLY A 279 -18.57 -5.95 -7.98
N THR A 280 -18.85 -6.94 -7.12
CA THR A 280 -18.90 -6.77 -5.67
C THR A 280 -17.69 -7.45 -5.05
N LEU A 281 -16.98 -6.76 -4.16
CA LEU A 281 -15.98 -7.40 -3.33
C LEU A 281 -16.64 -7.99 -2.08
N THR A 282 -16.28 -9.22 -1.74
CA THR A 282 -16.74 -9.92 -0.53
C THR A 282 -15.55 -10.38 0.30
N LEU A 283 -15.67 -10.30 1.63
CA LEU A 283 -14.80 -10.98 2.58
C LEU A 283 -15.54 -12.20 3.11
N ASN A 284 -14.96 -13.38 2.97
CA ASN A 284 -15.60 -14.64 3.33
C ASN A 284 -14.82 -15.39 4.39
N ALA A 285 -15.55 -16.08 5.28
CA ALA A 285 -15.02 -17.10 6.16
C ALA A 285 -15.55 -18.48 5.76
N PHE A 286 -14.72 -19.50 5.93
CA PHE A 286 -15.08 -20.88 5.62
C PHE A 286 -14.93 -21.75 6.86
N GLY A 287 -15.96 -22.51 7.22
CA GLY A 287 -15.91 -23.44 8.35
C GLY A 287 -15.15 -24.74 8.03
N PRO A 288 -14.55 -25.42 9.03
CA PRO A 288 -13.84 -26.68 8.84
C PRO A 288 -14.75 -27.84 8.47
N SER A 289 -14.26 -28.72 7.58
CA SER A 289 -14.92 -29.92 7.07
C SER A 289 -14.23 -31.19 7.58
N TYR A 290 -14.48 -31.55 8.84
CA TYR A 290 -13.76 -32.60 9.57
C TYR A 290 -13.87 -34.01 9.00
N ASP A 291 -14.96 -34.31 8.31
CA ASP A 291 -15.24 -35.61 7.72
C ASP A 291 -14.87 -35.66 6.23
N GLY A 292 -14.32 -34.56 5.69
CA GLY A 292 -14.06 -34.38 4.25
C GLY A 292 -15.33 -34.42 3.40
N SER A 293 -16.51 -34.33 4.00
CA SER A 293 -17.80 -34.37 3.32
C SER A 293 -18.35 -32.95 3.13
N GLY A 294 -18.84 -32.66 1.93
CA GLY A 294 -19.34 -31.34 1.57
C GLY A 294 -18.34 -30.50 0.77
N TRP A 295 -18.87 -29.65 -0.11
CA TRP A 295 -18.07 -28.70 -0.87
C TRP A 295 -17.69 -27.53 0.04
N PRO A 296 -16.44 -27.00 -0.04
CA PRO A 296 -16.05 -25.82 0.74
C PRO A 296 -17.06 -24.65 0.66
N SER A 297 -17.69 -24.46 -0.50
CA SER A 297 -18.72 -23.43 -0.71
C SER A 297 -19.98 -23.59 0.18
N GLN A 298 -20.32 -24.79 0.65
CA GLN A 298 -21.44 -24.99 1.59
C GLN A 298 -21.14 -24.44 2.98
N ARG A 299 -19.85 -24.34 3.31
CA ARG A 299 -19.36 -23.85 4.61
C ARG A 299 -18.88 -22.41 4.54
N ARG A 300 -19.16 -21.70 3.44
CA ARG A 300 -18.90 -20.27 3.27
C ARG A 300 -19.90 -19.44 4.08
N THR A 301 -19.42 -18.35 4.65
CA THR A 301 -20.18 -17.24 5.22
C THR A 301 -19.59 -15.94 4.66
N VAL A 302 -20.42 -15.06 4.11
CA VAL A 302 -20.00 -13.71 3.71
C VAL A 302 -20.02 -12.81 4.94
N LEU A 303 -18.85 -12.31 5.33
CA LEU A 303 -18.64 -11.44 6.49
C LEU A 303 -18.87 -9.97 6.16
N TRP A 304 -18.48 -9.56 4.97
CA TRP A 304 -18.60 -8.18 4.51
C TRP A 304 -18.71 -8.16 2.99
N ARG A 305 -19.39 -7.15 2.45
CA ARG A 305 -19.53 -6.94 1.01
C ARG A 305 -19.63 -5.47 0.66
N GLN A 306 -19.06 -5.09 -0.46
CA GLN A 306 -19.13 -3.72 -0.98
C GLN A 306 -19.04 -3.75 -2.50
N GLN A 307 -19.86 -2.96 -3.18
CA GLN A 307 -19.70 -2.74 -4.61
C GLN A 307 -18.48 -1.84 -4.83
N ILE A 308 -17.52 -2.31 -5.63
CA ILE A 308 -16.28 -1.59 -5.93
C ILE A 308 -16.10 -1.58 -7.45
N PRO A 309 -16.15 -0.42 -8.11
CA PRO A 309 -15.84 -0.30 -9.53
C PRO A 309 -14.46 -0.90 -9.87
N GLN A 310 -14.33 -1.45 -11.07
CA GLN A 310 -13.00 -1.74 -11.62
C GLN A 310 -12.21 -0.44 -11.76
N ASP A 311 -10.89 -0.55 -11.78
CA ASP A 311 -9.95 0.57 -11.90
C ASP A 311 -9.96 1.57 -10.73
N GLU A 312 -10.66 1.27 -9.64
CA GLU A 312 -10.63 2.05 -8.40
C GLU A 312 -9.67 1.44 -7.37
N TRP A 313 -8.84 2.30 -6.78
CA TRP A 313 -7.94 1.91 -5.70
C TRP A 313 -8.68 1.90 -4.36
N VAL A 314 -8.49 0.84 -3.60
CA VAL A 314 -9.02 0.68 -2.25
C VAL A 314 -7.99 0.08 -1.31
N ASP A 315 -8.11 0.41 -0.02
CA ASP A 315 -7.17 0.01 1.02
C ASP A 315 -7.82 -0.99 1.96
N PHE A 316 -7.06 -2.04 2.30
CA PHE A 316 -7.50 -3.10 3.18
C PHE A 316 -6.54 -3.27 4.34
N VAL A 317 -7.10 -3.56 5.52
CA VAL A 317 -6.36 -4.22 6.60
C VAL A 317 -7.21 -5.37 7.14
N VAL A 318 -6.60 -6.55 7.28
CA VAL A 318 -7.19 -7.69 7.99
C VAL A 318 -6.35 -7.99 9.21
N ARG A 319 -6.93 -7.95 10.42
CA ARG A 319 -6.31 -8.52 11.60
C ARG A 319 -6.65 -10.00 11.68
N ILE A 320 -5.65 -10.84 11.88
CA ILE A 320 -5.80 -12.28 12.06
C ILE A 320 -5.09 -12.70 13.34
N LYS A 321 -5.84 -13.26 14.29
CA LYS A 321 -5.25 -14.12 15.33
C LYS A 321 -5.31 -15.56 14.85
N VAL A 322 -4.17 -16.20 14.65
CA VAL A 322 -4.03 -17.57 14.12
C VAL A 322 -4.34 -18.58 15.23
N ASP A 323 -5.41 -19.34 15.08
CA ASP A 323 -5.81 -20.34 16.07
C ASP A 323 -6.57 -21.50 15.42
N ARG A 324 -6.37 -22.71 15.95
CA ARG A 324 -6.92 -23.97 15.43
C ARG A 324 -8.25 -24.36 16.07
N ALA A 325 -8.70 -23.68 17.12
CA ALA A 325 -10.04 -23.91 17.68
C ALA A 325 -11.11 -23.24 16.79
N ASP A 326 -12.29 -23.86 16.69
CA ASP A 326 -13.40 -23.42 15.83
C ASP A 326 -13.80 -21.95 15.99
N PHE A 327 -13.59 -21.40 17.18
CA PHE A 327 -13.86 -20.00 17.53
C PHE A 327 -12.71 -19.37 18.33
N GLY A 328 -11.48 -19.92 18.23
CA GLY A 328 -10.30 -19.38 18.93
C GLY A 328 -9.62 -18.24 18.18
N GLY A 329 -9.74 -18.24 16.85
CA GLY A 329 -9.14 -17.22 16.00
C GLY A 329 -9.99 -15.97 15.97
N ILE A 330 -9.37 -14.86 15.57
CA ILE A 330 -10.00 -13.54 15.47
C ILE A 330 -9.78 -13.01 14.06
N VAL A 331 -10.83 -12.41 13.52
CA VAL A 331 -10.81 -11.63 12.29
C VAL A 331 -11.43 -10.27 12.55
N GLN A 332 -10.70 -9.22 12.20
CA GLN A 332 -11.22 -7.85 12.11
C GLN A 332 -10.84 -7.27 10.75
N PHE A 333 -11.65 -6.38 10.22
CA PHE A 333 -11.47 -5.87 8.87
C PHE A 333 -11.63 -4.35 8.81
N TRP A 334 -10.72 -3.69 8.08
CA TRP A 334 -10.78 -2.28 7.74
C TRP A 334 -10.79 -2.13 6.22
N TYR A 335 -11.66 -1.25 5.75
CA TYR A 335 -11.78 -0.84 4.35
C TYR A 335 -11.62 0.68 4.29
N ASN A 336 -10.70 1.17 3.47
CA ASN A 336 -10.38 2.60 3.33
C ASN A 336 -10.16 3.30 4.68
N GLY A 337 -9.42 2.65 5.59
CA GLY A 337 -9.11 3.15 6.92
C GLY A 337 -10.21 2.98 7.97
N GLU A 338 -11.43 2.61 7.58
CA GLU A 338 -12.56 2.46 8.48
C GLU A 338 -12.79 1.01 8.90
N GLN A 339 -12.91 0.77 10.21
CA GLN A 339 -13.23 -0.55 10.73
C GLN A 339 -14.67 -0.93 10.39
N GLN A 340 -14.84 -2.08 9.75
CA GLN A 340 -16.13 -2.55 9.25
C GLN A 340 -16.89 -3.35 10.31
N VAL A 341 -18.22 -3.31 10.22
CA VAL A 341 -19.11 -4.23 10.93
C VAL A 341 -19.24 -5.50 10.08
N LEU A 342 -19.01 -6.66 10.70
CA LEU A 342 -19.10 -7.96 10.06
C LEU A 342 -20.46 -8.60 10.33
N GLU A 343 -20.92 -9.40 9.37
CA GLU A 343 -22.22 -10.05 9.40
C GLU A 343 -22.11 -11.55 9.09
N ASN A 344 -23.18 -12.31 9.33
CA ASN A 344 -23.28 -13.69 8.87
C ASN A 344 -24.28 -13.75 7.71
N THR A 345 -23.87 -13.34 6.51
CA THR A 345 -24.73 -13.36 5.32
C THR A 345 -24.37 -14.49 4.36
N GLN A 346 -25.32 -14.86 3.50
CA GLN A 346 -25.15 -15.86 2.43
C GLN A 346 -24.52 -17.21 2.85
N PHE A 347 -24.78 -17.65 4.08
CA PHE A 347 -24.28 -18.92 4.58
C PHE A 347 -25.28 -20.06 4.39
N LYS A 348 -24.76 -21.30 4.35
CA LYS A 348 -25.60 -22.51 4.36
C LYS A 348 -25.41 -23.31 5.64
N GLU A 349 -24.19 -23.74 5.94
CA GLU A 349 -23.92 -24.69 7.03
C GLU A 349 -23.03 -24.14 8.15
N TYR A 350 -22.39 -23.00 7.92
CA TYR A 350 -21.42 -22.42 8.86
C TYR A 350 -21.73 -20.95 9.11
N GLN A 351 -21.53 -20.51 10.34
CA GLN A 351 -21.57 -19.12 10.75
C GLN A 351 -20.38 -18.88 11.67
N VAL A 352 -19.78 -17.71 11.56
CA VAL A 352 -18.80 -17.26 12.57
C VAL A 352 -19.54 -16.81 13.82
N LYS A 353 -18.86 -16.84 14.96
CA LYS A 353 -19.36 -16.15 16.16
C LYS A 353 -18.95 -14.68 16.05
N LEU A 354 -19.89 -13.75 16.16
CA LEU A 354 -19.60 -12.31 16.13
C LEU A 354 -19.54 -11.75 17.57
N SER A 355 -18.74 -10.70 17.78
CA SER A 355 -18.87 -9.82 18.95
C SER A 355 -20.19 -9.06 18.94
N ASP A 356 -20.59 -8.50 20.09
CA ASP A 356 -21.85 -7.75 20.22
C ASP A 356 -21.94 -6.53 19.28
N ASP A 357 -20.80 -5.93 18.94
CA ASP A 357 -20.69 -4.81 18.00
C ASP A 357 -20.46 -5.23 16.54
N GLY A 358 -20.35 -6.54 16.28
CA GLY A 358 -20.06 -7.11 14.96
C GLY A 358 -18.64 -6.83 14.44
N LYS A 359 -17.76 -6.15 15.19
CA LYS A 359 -16.42 -5.76 14.70
C LYS A 359 -15.36 -6.85 14.82
N ILE A 360 -15.70 -7.98 15.42
CA ILE A 360 -14.85 -9.15 15.58
C ILE A 360 -15.62 -10.40 15.15
N ALA A 361 -15.06 -11.14 14.21
CA ALA A 361 -15.46 -12.51 13.94
C ALA A 361 -14.51 -13.48 14.65
N PHE A 362 -15.07 -14.36 15.47
CA PHE A 362 -14.38 -15.48 16.09
C PHE A 362 -14.58 -16.72 15.23
N HIS A 363 -13.48 -17.31 14.76
CA HIS A 363 -13.50 -18.42 13.81
C HIS A 363 -12.12 -19.10 13.76
N ARG A 364 -12.03 -20.39 13.37
CA ARG A 364 -10.74 -21.07 13.13
C ARG A 364 -10.01 -20.42 11.96
N THR A 365 -8.91 -19.74 12.24
CA THR A 365 -8.04 -19.06 11.26
C THR A 365 -6.72 -19.81 11.02
N GLY A 366 -6.36 -20.76 11.89
CA GLY A 366 -5.21 -21.64 11.73
C GLY A 366 -5.69 -23.04 11.38
N ASP A 367 -5.17 -23.62 10.30
CA ASP A 367 -5.50 -24.99 9.93
C ASP A 367 -4.39 -25.64 9.08
N GLY A 368 -4.48 -26.96 8.94
CA GLY A 368 -3.54 -27.78 8.23
C GLY A 368 -2.11 -27.72 8.76
N GLN A 369 -1.09 -27.86 7.90
CA GLN A 369 0.30 -27.81 8.39
C GLN A 369 0.69 -26.41 8.86
N PHE A 370 0.26 -25.39 8.12
CA PHE A 370 0.45 -23.98 8.41
C PHE A 370 -0.50 -23.17 7.51
N VAL A 371 -0.64 -21.89 7.82
CA VAL A 371 -1.44 -20.93 7.06
C VAL A 371 -0.55 -19.83 6.49
N TYR A 372 -0.96 -19.23 5.38
CA TYR A 372 -0.19 -18.19 4.70
C TYR A 372 -1.08 -17.32 3.80
N PRO A 373 -0.68 -16.06 3.54
CA PRO A 373 -1.41 -15.20 2.62
C PRO A 373 -1.09 -15.52 1.15
N LYS A 374 -2.07 -15.34 0.29
CA LYS A 374 -1.91 -15.23 -1.17
C LYS A 374 -2.65 -14.01 -1.67
N TRP A 375 -2.08 -13.32 -2.64
CA TRP A 375 -2.67 -12.15 -3.30
C TRP A 375 -2.63 -12.35 -4.80
N GLY A 376 -3.71 -12.07 -5.52
CA GLY A 376 -3.67 -12.16 -6.97
C GLY A 376 -5.02 -12.16 -7.65
N VAL A 377 -5.12 -12.95 -8.72
CA VAL A 377 -6.34 -13.24 -9.46
C VAL A 377 -6.40 -14.75 -9.61
N TYR A 378 -7.34 -15.38 -8.93
CA TYR A 378 -7.61 -16.81 -9.07
C TYR A 378 -9.08 -17.04 -9.36
N ASN A 379 -9.35 -17.71 -10.48
CA ASN A 379 -10.70 -18.11 -10.85
C ASN A 379 -10.68 -19.58 -11.25
N ARG A 380 -11.33 -20.42 -10.45
CA ARG A 380 -11.41 -21.86 -10.72
C ARG A 380 -12.37 -22.17 -11.86
N ALA A 381 -13.43 -21.37 -12.01
CA ALA A 381 -14.60 -21.67 -12.83
C ALA A 381 -14.64 -20.90 -14.16
N SER A 382 -13.84 -19.84 -14.32
CA SER A 382 -13.86 -18.96 -15.48
C SER A 382 -12.44 -18.50 -15.85
N CYS A 383 -12.10 -18.63 -17.13
CA CYS A 383 -10.89 -18.07 -17.72
C CYS A 383 -11.22 -16.97 -18.75
N ASN A 384 -12.39 -16.35 -18.58
CA ASN A 384 -12.99 -15.47 -19.58
C ASN A 384 -12.36 -14.07 -19.63
N TYR A 385 -11.51 -13.75 -18.64
CA TYR A 385 -10.92 -12.43 -18.49
C TYR A 385 -9.40 -12.50 -18.59
N ASP A 386 -8.82 -11.60 -19.39
CA ASP A 386 -7.43 -11.17 -19.21
C ASP A 386 -7.44 -10.10 -18.11
N ALA A 387 -7.20 -10.54 -16.87
CA ALA A 387 -7.38 -9.70 -15.70
C ALA A 387 -6.03 -9.33 -15.10
N SER A 388 -5.87 -8.04 -14.81
CA SER A 388 -4.73 -7.52 -14.07
C SER A 388 -5.17 -7.00 -12.71
N THR A 389 -4.46 -7.40 -11.67
CA THR A 389 -4.60 -6.85 -10.32
C THR A 389 -3.35 -6.08 -9.96
N TYR A 390 -3.53 -5.03 -9.17
CA TYR A 390 -2.46 -4.17 -8.71
C TYR A 390 -2.40 -4.18 -7.19
N PHE A 391 -1.20 -4.18 -6.64
CA PHE A 391 -0.98 -4.15 -5.20
C PHE A 391 0.04 -3.08 -4.83
N GLY A 392 -0.36 -2.22 -3.91
CA GLY A 392 0.50 -1.21 -3.28
C GLY A 392 0.59 -1.44 -1.78
N ASP A 393 1.60 -0.84 -1.16
CA ASP A 393 1.81 -0.78 0.29
C ASP A 393 1.53 -2.09 1.07
N MET A 394 2.03 -3.21 0.53
CA MET A 394 1.81 -4.53 1.12
C MET A 394 2.67 -4.73 2.37
N ARG A 395 2.03 -4.92 3.53
CA ARG A 395 2.71 -5.06 4.84
C ARG A 395 2.04 -6.10 5.73
N ILE A 396 2.85 -6.73 6.57
CA ILE A 396 2.40 -7.49 7.74
C ILE A 396 3.08 -6.89 8.97
N GLY A 397 2.31 -6.71 10.04
CA GLY A 397 2.79 -6.06 11.25
C GLY A 397 2.01 -6.47 12.48
N LYS A 398 2.44 -5.95 13.63
CA LYS A 398 1.86 -6.27 14.94
C LYS A 398 0.76 -5.31 15.38
N THR A 399 0.58 -4.18 14.68
CA THR A 399 -0.43 -3.17 14.99
C THR A 399 -1.12 -2.71 13.72
N LEU A 400 -2.31 -2.14 13.89
CA LEU A 400 -3.05 -1.52 12.80
C LEU A 400 -2.25 -0.39 12.14
N GLN A 401 -1.60 0.45 12.94
CA GLN A 401 -0.90 1.65 12.47
C GLN A 401 0.34 1.34 11.61
N SER A 402 0.97 0.18 11.84
CA SER A 402 2.17 -0.21 11.10
C SER A 402 1.87 -0.72 9.69
N VAL A 403 0.64 -1.22 9.45
CA VAL A 403 0.24 -1.80 8.16
C VAL A 403 -0.82 -1.02 7.40
N MET A 404 -1.42 0.01 8.00
CA MET A 404 -2.40 0.85 7.31
C MET A 404 -1.76 1.45 6.05
N PRO A 405 -2.32 1.21 4.85
CA PRO A 405 -1.80 1.81 3.63
C PRO A 405 -1.76 3.33 3.72
N ARG A 406 -0.70 3.95 3.18
CA ARG A 406 -0.49 5.41 3.22
C ARG A 406 -0.54 6.07 1.86
#